data_AF-A0A1V2LW89-F1
#
_entry.id   AF-A0A1V2LW89-F1
#
_cell.length_a   1.000
_cell.length_b   1.000
_cell.length_c   1.000
_cell.angle_alpha   90.00
_cell.angle_beta   90.00
_cell.angle_gamma   90.00
#
_symmetry.space_group_name_H-M   'P 1'
#
loop_
_entity.id
_entity.type
_entity.pdbx_description
1 polymer ?
#
loop_
_entity_poly.entity_id
_entity_poly.type
_entity_poly.pdbx_seq_one_letter_code
_entity_poly.pdbx_strand_id
1 'polypeptide(L)'
;MGFLIRQHDEEKIKQFFKEEGREIGRREGREEGRREAREEIIRQNIEIGRKQGREEVKEYAIRKSLEYNLDVHLISRITKVPIEKVLKMKADLNL
;
A
#
# COMPACT_ATOMS: atom_id res chain seq x y z
N MET A 1 9.52 62.14 17.73
CA MET A 1 8.38 61.21 17.72
C MET A 1 8.31 60.30 16.48
N GLY A 2 8.89 60.63 15.32
CA GLY A 2 8.76 59.82 14.10
C GLY A 2 9.57 58.50 14.02
N PHE A 3 10.60 58.32 14.85
CA PHE A 3 11.48 57.13 14.80
C PHE A 3 10.86 55.88 15.43
N LEU A 4 10.10 56.05 16.53
CA LEU A 4 9.45 54.95 17.27
C LEU A 4 8.26 54.33 16.50
N ILE A 5 7.56 55.10 15.67
CA ILE A 5 6.41 54.61 14.89
C ILE A 5 6.87 53.65 13.78
N ARG A 6 8.00 53.95 13.10
CA ARG A 6 8.58 53.07 12.07
C ARG A 6 9.07 51.73 12.62
N GLN A 7 9.74 51.73 13.77
CA GLN A 7 10.21 50.48 14.39
C GLN A 7 9.05 49.58 14.83
N HIS A 8 7.97 50.17 15.33
CA HIS A 8 6.78 49.41 15.72
C HIS A 8 6.07 48.76 14.50
N ASP A 9 6.11 49.40 13.34
CA ASP A 9 5.62 48.82 12.08
C ASP A 9 6.54 47.70 11.56
N GLU A 10 7.87 47.85 11.68
CA GLU A 10 8.84 46.82 11.29
C GLU A 10 8.73 45.54 12.15
N GLU A 11 8.57 45.68 13.47
CA GLU A 11 8.39 44.52 14.36
C GLU A 11 7.07 43.79 14.09
N LYS A 12 5.98 44.52 13.82
CA LYS A 12 4.70 43.93 13.43
C LYS A 12 4.81 43.16 12.12
N ILE A 13 5.48 43.72 11.12
CA ILE A 13 5.72 43.05 9.82
C ILE A 13 6.55 41.78 10.03
N LYS A 14 7.62 41.85 10.84
CA LYS A 14 8.46 40.69 11.14
C LYS A 14 7.70 39.60 11.89
N GLN A 15 6.83 39.98 12.82
CA GLN A 15 5.98 39.05 13.54
C GLN A 15 4.94 38.40 12.62
N PHE A 16 4.33 39.19 11.73
CA PHE A 16 3.39 38.70 10.71
C PHE A 16 4.04 37.61 9.85
N PHE A 17 5.19 37.87 9.22
CA PHE A 17 5.87 36.87 8.40
C PHE A 17 6.35 35.64 9.20
N LYS A 18 6.72 35.82 10.47
CA LYS A 18 7.10 34.70 11.34
C LYS A 18 5.91 33.81 11.69
N GLU A 19 4.75 34.39 11.95
CA GLU A 19 3.51 33.65 12.21
C GLU A 19 2.99 32.98 10.95
N GLU A 20 2.98 33.69 9.82
CA GLU A 20 2.61 33.17 8.51
C GLU A 20 3.52 32.01 8.10
N GLY A 21 4.85 32.15 8.21
CA GLY A 21 5.80 31.07 7.92
C GLY A 21 5.62 29.84 8.82
N ARG A 22 5.26 30.04 10.09
CA ARG A 22 4.93 28.92 11.00
C ARG A 22 3.61 28.26 10.63
N GLU A 23 2.62 29.03 10.18
CA GLU A 23 1.34 28.48 9.74
C GLU A 23 1.50 27.69 8.45
N ILE A 24 2.23 28.24 7.46
CA ILE A 24 2.57 27.58 6.20
C ILE A 24 3.31 26.28 6.49
N GLY A 25 4.40 26.31 7.28
CA GLY A 25 5.17 25.11 7.59
C GLY A 25 4.36 24.04 8.33
N ARG A 26 3.43 24.42 9.20
CA ARG A 26 2.50 23.47 9.84
C ARG A 26 1.47 22.92 8.86
N ARG A 27 1.00 23.73 7.92
CA ARG A 27 0.01 23.33 6.91
C ARG A 27 0.65 22.35 5.93
N GLU A 28 1.78 22.72 5.36
CA GLU A 28 2.55 21.89 4.42
C GLU A 28 2.98 20.59 5.06
N GLY A 29 3.57 20.61 6.27
CA GLY A 29 3.98 19.38 6.95
C GLY A 29 2.81 18.43 7.28
N ARG A 30 1.62 18.95 7.58
CA ARG A 30 0.40 18.13 7.76
C ARG A 30 -0.15 17.60 6.45
N GLU A 31 0.04 18.32 5.36
CA GLU A 31 -0.42 17.92 4.03
C GLU A 31 0.49 16.83 3.47
N GLU A 32 1.81 17.04 3.54
CA GLU A 32 2.83 16.08 3.17
C GLU A 32 2.69 14.77 3.97
N GLY A 33 2.62 14.85 5.30
CA GLY A 33 2.43 13.66 6.13
C GLY A 33 1.14 12.90 5.83
N ARG A 34 0.05 13.60 5.47
CA ARG A 34 -1.21 12.95 5.04
C ARG A 34 -1.09 12.32 3.66
N ARG A 35 -0.34 12.93 2.76
CA ARG A 35 -0.09 12.41 1.42
C ARG A 35 0.75 11.14 1.48
N GLU A 36 1.87 11.18 2.19
CA GLU A 36 2.76 10.01 2.35
C GLU A 36 2.03 8.82 2.96
N ALA A 37 1.26 9.04 4.04
CA ALA A 37 0.48 7.99 4.67
C ALA A 37 -0.55 7.36 3.70
N ARG A 38 -1.22 8.16 2.87
CA ARG A 38 -2.16 7.65 1.86
C ARG A 38 -1.43 6.86 0.78
N GLU A 39 -0.30 7.36 0.28
CA GLU A 39 0.49 6.68 -0.74
C GLU A 39 1.05 5.34 -0.25
N GLU A 40 1.47 5.26 1.02
CA GLU A 40 1.90 4.01 1.64
C GLU A 40 0.75 3.00 1.75
N ILE A 41 -0.40 3.41 2.28
CA ILE A 41 -1.58 2.54 2.42
C ILE A 41 -2.05 2.03 1.05
N ILE A 42 -2.08 2.88 0.03
CA ILE A 42 -2.45 2.48 -1.34
C ILE A 42 -1.46 1.44 -1.88
N ARG A 43 -0.15 1.67 -1.72
CA ARG A 43 0.89 0.74 -2.16
C ARG A 43 0.75 -0.62 -1.49
N GLN A 44 0.61 -0.65 -0.16
CA GLN A 44 0.44 -1.89 0.60
C GLN A 44 -0.81 -2.65 0.17
N ASN A 45 -1.95 -1.96 0.01
CA ASN A 45 -3.21 -2.61 -0.40
C ASN A 45 -3.14 -3.16 -1.83
N ILE A 46 -2.50 -2.44 -2.77
CA ILE A 46 -2.30 -2.94 -4.14
C ILE A 46 -1.42 -4.20 -4.13
N GLU A 47 -0.36 -4.21 -3.31
CA GLU A 47 0.53 -5.38 -3.21
C GLU A 47 -0.19 -6.59 -2.61
N ILE A 48 -0.93 -6.39 -1.53
CA ILE A 48 -1.76 -7.43 -0.89
C ILE A 48 -2.76 -8.00 -1.90
N GLY A 49 -3.51 -7.14 -2.59
CA GLY A 49 -4.48 -7.58 -3.60
C GLY A 49 -3.83 -8.34 -4.76
N ARG A 50 -2.69 -7.88 -5.26
CA ARG A 50 -1.92 -8.60 -6.30
C ARG A 50 -1.39 -9.95 -5.82
N LYS A 51 -1.00 -10.07 -4.55
CA LYS A 51 -0.55 -11.34 -3.96
C LYS A 51 -1.71 -12.31 -3.78
N GLN A 52 -2.82 -11.85 -3.23
CA GLN A 52 -4.05 -12.63 -3.06
C GLN A 52 -4.57 -13.14 -4.40
N GLY A 53 -4.73 -12.26 -5.40
CA GLY A 53 -5.20 -12.66 -6.73
C GLY A 53 -4.29 -13.68 -7.43
N ARG A 54 -2.96 -13.59 -7.24
CA ARG A 54 -2.03 -14.60 -7.78
C ARG A 54 -2.17 -15.96 -7.10
N GLU A 55 -2.40 -15.99 -5.80
CA GLU A 55 -2.63 -17.25 -5.09
C GLU A 55 -4.00 -17.84 -5.43
N GLU A 56 -5.06 -17.03 -5.48
CA GLU A 56 -6.41 -17.47 -5.86
C GLU A 56 -6.45 -18.07 -7.27
N VAL A 57 -5.83 -17.42 -8.26
CA VAL A 57 -5.74 -17.94 -9.63
C VAL A 57 -4.99 -19.27 -9.67
N LYS A 58 -3.91 -19.39 -8.89
CA LYS A 58 -3.11 -20.62 -8.82
C LYS A 58 -3.91 -21.76 -8.19
N GLU A 59 -4.62 -21.49 -7.09
CA GLU A 59 -5.49 -22.47 -6.44
C GLU A 59 -6.67 -22.88 -7.32
N TYR A 60 -7.29 -21.93 -8.02
CA TYR A 60 -8.34 -22.19 -9.00
C TYR A 60 -7.85 -23.10 -10.12
N ALA A 61 -6.68 -22.81 -10.70
CA ALA A 61 -6.09 -23.61 -11.76
C ALA A 61 -5.78 -25.04 -11.31
N ILE A 62 -5.26 -25.23 -10.09
CA ILE A 62 -5.01 -26.56 -9.52
C ILE A 62 -6.33 -27.31 -9.33
N ARG A 63 -7.34 -26.68 -8.72
CA ARG A 63 -8.65 -27.28 -8.50
C ARG A 63 -9.27 -27.74 -9.81
N LYS A 64 -9.32 -26.88 -10.82
CA LYS A 64 -9.83 -27.25 -12.16
C LYS A 64 -9.03 -28.38 -12.79
N SER A 65 -7.71 -28.35 -12.65
CA SER A 65 -6.87 -29.43 -13.19
C SER A 65 -7.16 -30.78 -12.51
N LEU A 66 -7.36 -30.78 -11.20
CA LEU A 66 -7.75 -31.97 -10.43
C LEU A 66 -9.15 -32.47 -10.80
N GLU A 67 -10.12 -31.58 -10.97
CA GLU A 67 -11.47 -31.91 -11.45
C GLU A 67 -11.44 -32.58 -12.84
N TYR A 68 -10.49 -32.19 -13.70
CA TYR A 68 -10.24 -32.83 -14.99
C TYR A 68 -9.40 -34.11 -14.91
N ASN A 69 -9.13 -34.63 -13.72
CA ASN A 69 -8.29 -35.82 -13.47
C ASN A 69 -6.88 -35.73 -14.10
N LEU A 70 -6.32 -34.52 -14.19
CA LEU A 70 -4.93 -34.34 -14.64
C LEU A 70 -3.95 -34.91 -13.61
N ASP A 71 -2.80 -35.38 -14.10
CA ASP A 71 -1.73 -35.94 -13.28
C ASP A 71 -1.18 -34.92 -12.27
N VAL A 72 -1.05 -35.33 -11.01
CA VAL A 72 -0.62 -34.46 -9.91
C VAL A 72 0.82 -33.98 -10.05
N HIS A 73 1.72 -34.78 -10.66
CA HIS A 73 3.09 -34.35 -10.92
C HIS A 73 3.13 -33.30 -12.04
N LEU A 74 2.30 -33.43 -13.07
CA LEU A 74 2.13 -32.44 -14.12
C LEU A 74 1.59 -31.13 -13.55
N ILE A 75 0.52 -31.19 -12.73
CA ILE A 75 -0.07 -30.01 -12.07
C ILE A 75 0.98 -29.30 -11.22
N SER A 76 1.74 -30.04 -10.41
CA SER A 76 2.82 -29.50 -9.59
C SER A 76 3.87 -28.78 -10.44
N ARG A 77 4.30 -29.38 -11.56
CA ARG A 77 5.30 -28.82 -12.47
C ARG A 77 4.83 -27.51 -13.12
N ILE A 78 3.60 -27.46 -13.65
CA ILE A 78 3.09 -26.29 -14.38
C ILE A 78 2.73 -25.13 -13.44
N THR A 79 2.17 -25.44 -12.27
CA THR A 79 1.75 -24.41 -11.30
C THR A 79 2.86 -23.98 -10.34
N LYS A 80 3.99 -24.71 -10.37
CA LYS A 80 5.12 -24.55 -9.44
C LYS A 80 4.71 -24.67 -7.98
N VAL A 81 3.67 -25.47 -7.71
CA VAL A 81 3.21 -25.78 -6.35
C VAL A 81 3.79 -27.13 -5.93
N PRO A 82 4.31 -27.26 -4.69
CA PRO A 82 4.80 -28.53 -4.19
C PRO A 82 3.76 -29.63 -4.31
N ILE A 83 4.19 -30.82 -4.68
CA ILE A 83 3.30 -31.95 -4.93
C ILE A 83 2.49 -32.32 -3.70
N GLU A 84 3.06 -32.16 -2.50
CA GLU A 84 2.42 -32.41 -1.22
C GLU A 84 1.19 -31.51 -1.04
N LYS A 85 1.29 -30.24 -1.46
CA LYS A 85 0.17 -29.29 -1.42
C LYS A 85 -0.91 -29.65 -2.44
N VAL A 86 -0.53 -30.08 -3.65
CA VAL A 86 -1.48 -30.54 -4.67
C VAL A 86 -2.22 -31.79 -4.21
N LEU A 87 -1.52 -32.76 -3.60
CA LEU A 87 -2.11 -33.98 -3.04
C LEU A 87 -3.06 -33.67 -1.89
N LYS A 88 -2.69 -32.75 -0.99
CA LYS A 88 -3.58 -32.28 0.07
C LYS A 88 -4.85 -31.65 -0.50
N MET A 89 -4.73 -30.77 -1.50
CA MET A 89 -5.89 -30.17 -2.17
C MET A 89 -6.78 -31.22 -2.83
N LYS A 90 -6.19 -32.25 -3.44
CA LYS A 90 -6.93 -33.37 -4.02
C LYS A 90 -7.75 -34.12 -2.96
N ALA A 91 -7.12 -34.44 -1.83
CA ALA A 91 -7.79 -35.08 -0.70
C ALA A 91 -8.91 -34.21 -0.10
N ASP A 92 -8.68 -32.90 0.07
CA ASP A 92 -9.67 -31.94 0.59
C ASP A 92 -10.90 -31.82 -0.34
N LEU A 93 -10.73 -32.08 -1.65
CA LEU A 93 -11.80 -32.08 -2.65
C LEU A 93 -12.51 -33.44 -2.80
N ASN A 94 -12.05 -34.48 -2.09
CA ASN A 94 -12.52 -35.87 -2.24
C ASN A 94 -12.40 -36.40 -3.69
N LEU A 95 -11.33 -36.02 -4.40
CA LEU A 95 -11.01 -36.48 -5.76
C LEU A 95 -9.85 -37.48 -5.79
#